data_AF-A0A4R8UYX3-F1
#
_entry.id   AF-A0A4R8UYX3-F1
#
_cell.length_a   1.000
_cell.length_b   1.000
_cell.length_c   1.000
_cell.angle_alpha   90.00
_cell.angle_beta   90.00
_cell.angle_gamma   90.00
#
_symmetry.space_group_name_H-M   'P 1'
#
loop_
_entity.id
_entity.type
_entity.pdbx_description
1 polymer ?
#
loop_
_entity_poly.entity_id
_entity_poly.type
_entity_poly.pdbx_seq_one_letter_code
_entity_poly.pdbx_strand_id
1 'polypeptide(L)'
;MHTLLRHLGRRIARNATGNNSNDAGISLIEVLIAMLIFAVIAVGVGYGIVTSLYLSNDARSREAATNLAAQEIDLARSAGDVFSVLDRTTTVVQNGTTFSVHRSTDWETTTGADGNCGSGGGQLRYRRVNVSVTWDSMRATTPVVRADSALAPGSRINDPGLGTILVSVLTASGSGAAGVAISAVPGVVPNAAATLTETPTATDAQGCSYLLKVKPGTYDVSASRPNFVDKNQASSSTMTVGVAAGGAASVAFAYDLAGTITASYGTNVTSGTTLLPNDLHTTWRSTYAAYTPLNASTATTQAVRLHPFASGYQVFAGSYVAPTPTTNGCVAVDPAAWTTPAPDGAIGTAAAQVATLPGGGASVDVPLGVLTVSGLAGQYLLAVSQPAGVAAGDPGCALETTFSFGPLPAGPSAQLGLPFGSFALFSGASSATTIAPVPAANLVLLTRGSIAGSVVTLDPRLVVAP
;
A
#
# COMPACT_ATOMS: atom_id res chain seq x y z
N MET A 1 21.83 -84.14 -10.26
CA MET A 1 20.90 -83.98 -11.41
C MET A 1 21.72 -83.44 -12.56
N HIS A 2 22.28 -84.34 -13.37
CA HIS A 2 21.70 -84.83 -14.63
C HIS A 2 22.23 -84.04 -15.85
N THR A 3 23.29 -84.61 -16.40
CA THR A 3 23.76 -84.71 -17.79
C THR A 3 22.73 -84.54 -18.92
N LEU A 4 23.28 -84.29 -20.13
CA LEU A 4 22.75 -84.46 -21.52
C LEU A 4 22.27 -83.15 -22.20
N LEU A 5 22.66 -82.78 -23.43
CA LEU A 5 22.96 -83.58 -24.63
C LEU A 5 24.02 -82.96 -25.56
N ARG A 6 24.83 -83.86 -26.13
CA ARG A 6 25.68 -83.71 -27.32
C ARG A 6 24.89 -84.06 -28.60
N HIS A 7 25.37 -83.51 -29.72
CA HIS A 7 25.42 -84.08 -31.09
C HIS A 7 24.19 -84.13 -32.01
N LEU A 8 24.33 -83.43 -33.16
CA LEU A 8 24.12 -83.87 -34.56
C LEU A 8 24.44 -82.62 -35.43
N GLY A 9 25.16 -82.60 -36.55
CA GLY A 9 25.65 -83.63 -37.45
C GLY A 9 25.72 -83.05 -38.87
N ARG A 10 26.92 -82.61 -39.28
CA ARG A 10 27.58 -82.91 -40.59
C ARG A 10 26.74 -82.96 -41.90
N ARG A 11 27.28 -82.21 -42.88
CA ARG A 11 27.23 -82.37 -44.36
C ARG A 11 26.05 -81.73 -45.08
N ILE A 12 26.33 -80.65 -45.84
CA ILE A 12 26.24 -80.65 -47.31
C ILE A 12 27.43 -79.82 -47.82
N ALA A 13 28.24 -80.42 -48.69
CA ALA A 13 29.29 -79.74 -49.45
C ALA A 13 28.96 -79.86 -50.94
N ARG A 14 29.20 -78.76 -51.66
CA ARG A 14 29.50 -78.63 -53.09
C ARG A 14 28.41 -78.96 -54.11
N ASN A 15 27.94 -77.90 -54.75
CA ASN A 15 27.96 -77.67 -56.21
C ASN A 15 27.43 -76.24 -56.42
N ALA A 16 27.88 -75.42 -57.36
CA ALA A 16 29.01 -75.43 -58.26
C ALA A 16 29.16 -73.98 -58.74
N THR A 17 30.38 -73.65 -59.15
CA THR A 17 30.79 -72.47 -59.91
C THR A 17 29.76 -71.99 -60.93
N GLY A 18 29.33 -70.74 -60.76
CA GLY A 18 28.60 -69.94 -61.76
C GLY A 18 29.11 -68.51 -61.69
N ASN A 19 30.06 -68.22 -62.55
CA ASN A 19 30.59 -66.89 -62.82
C ASN A 19 29.44 -65.91 -63.09
N ASN A 20 29.33 -64.86 -62.28
CA ASN A 20 28.91 -63.53 -62.74
C ASN A 20 29.41 -62.51 -61.72
N SER A 21 30.51 -61.87 -62.09
CA SER A 21 30.82 -60.49 -61.78
C SER A 21 29.55 -59.62 -61.75
N ASN A 22 28.99 -59.48 -60.56
CA ASN A 22 28.28 -58.30 -60.09
C ASN A 22 28.89 -58.07 -58.69
N ASP A 23 30.09 -57.52 -58.55
CA ASP A 23 30.22 -56.06 -58.38
C ASP A 23 28.96 -55.31 -58.81
N ALA A 24 27.86 -55.57 -58.08
CA ALA A 24 26.79 -54.60 -57.97
C ALA A 24 27.45 -53.44 -57.23
N GLY A 25 27.97 -52.48 -58.01
CA GLY A 25 28.46 -51.24 -57.48
C GLY A 25 27.44 -50.75 -56.46
N ILE A 26 27.93 -50.44 -55.26
CA ILE A 26 27.14 -49.88 -54.16
C ILE A 26 26.20 -48.87 -54.79
N SER A 27 24.92 -49.19 -54.84
CA SER A 27 23.97 -48.37 -55.57
C SER A 27 23.93 -47.02 -54.83
N LEU A 28 24.07 -45.91 -55.56
CA LEU A 28 24.06 -44.58 -54.95
C LEU A 28 22.79 -44.37 -54.11
N ILE A 29 21.69 -45.06 -54.46
CA ILE A 29 20.44 -45.03 -53.69
C ILE A 29 20.47 -45.89 -52.41
N GLU A 30 21.26 -46.95 -52.36
CA GLU A 30 21.40 -47.83 -51.19
C GLU A 30 22.20 -47.14 -50.09
N VAL A 31 23.28 -46.44 -50.45
CA VAL A 31 24.04 -45.59 -49.51
C VAL A 31 23.18 -44.43 -49.01
N LEU A 32 22.35 -43.84 -49.87
CA LEU A 32 21.46 -42.73 -49.51
C LEU A 32 20.36 -43.17 -48.52
N ILE A 33 19.73 -44.33 -48.77
CA ILE A 33 18.72 -44.90 -47.85
C ILE A 33 19.38 -45.34 -46.53
N ALA A 34 20.56 -45.95 -46.57
CA ALA A 34 21.28 -46.36 -45.36
C ALA A 34 21.65 -45.14 -44.49
N MET A 35 22.10 -44.04 -45.10
CA MET A 35 22.36 -42.78 -44.39
C MET A 35 21.09 -42.15 -43.83
N LEU A 36 19.97 -42.22 -44.55
CA LEU A 36 18.67 -41.71 -44.08
C LEU A 36 18.18 -42.49 -42.86
N ILE A 37 18.19 -43.82 -42.92
CA ILE A 37 17.76 -44.69 -41.81
C ILE A 37 18.69 -44.49 -40.61
N PHE A 38 20.00 -44.45 -40.84
CA PHE A 38 20.98 -44.17 -39.79
C PHE A 38 20.74 -42.79 -39.15
N ALA A 39 20.46 -41.75 -39.94
CA ALA A 39 20.18 -40.41 -39.43
C ALA A 39 18.92 -40.40 -38.54
N VAL A 40 17.83 -41.06 -38.94
CA VAL A 40 16.60 -41.15 -38.14
C VAL A 40 16.84 -41.89 -36.82
N ILE A 41 17.55 -43.02 -36.87
CA ILE A 41 17.88 -43.79 -35.65
C ILE A 41 18.81 -42.99 -34.74
N ALA A 42 19.83 -42.33 -35.29
CA ALA A 42 20.79 -41.52 -34.54
C ALA A 42 20.11 -40.34 -33.82
N VAL A 43 19.15 -39.67 -34.48
CA VAL A 43 18.36 -38.60 -33.85
C VAL A 43 17.48 -39.15 -32.72
N GLY A 44 16.82 -40.30 -32.93
CA GLY A 44 16.00 -40.94 -31.90
C GLY A 44 16.81 -41.35 -30.67
N VAL A 45 17.97 -41.96 -30.87
CA VAL A 45 18.89 -42.35 -29.78
C VAL A 45 19.48 -41.12 -29.09
N GLY A 46 19.90 -40.11 -29.85
CA GLY A 46 20.42 -38.86 -29.30
C GLY A 46 19.40 -38.16 -28.40
N TYR A 47 18.14 -38.07 -28.85
CA TYR A 47 17.05 -37.51 -28.04
C TYR A 47 16.77 -38.35 -26.79
N GLY A 48 16.82 -39.68 -26.90
CA GLY A 48 16.67 -40.60 -25.77
C GLY A 48 17.73 -40.42 -24.69
N ILE A 49 19.00 -40.25 -25.10
CA ILE A 49 20.11 -40.00 -24.17
C ILE A 49 19.95 -38.64 -23.48
N VAL A 50 19.68 -37.58 -24.25
CA VAL A 50 19.50 -36.22 -23.70
C VAL A 50 18.33 -36.20 -22.71
N THR A 51 17.20 -36.82 -23.06
CA THR A 51 16.04 -36.91 -22.16
C THR A 51 16.38 -37.68 -20.88
N SER A 52 17.11 -38.78 -20.99
CA SER A 52 17.54 -39.57 -19.82
C SER A 52 18.50 -38.80 -18.91
N LEU A 53 19.43 -38.02 -19.48
CA LEU A 53 20.33 -37.13 -18.74
C LEU A 53 19.55 -36.03 -18.03
N TYR A 54 18.58 -35.41 -18.69
CA TYR A 54 17.73 -34.42 -18.06
C TYR A 54 16.88 -35.01 -16.92
N LEU A 55 16.31 -36.20 -17.11
CA LEU A 55 15.55 -36.88 -16.06
C LEU A 55 16.43 -37.23 -14.86
N SER A 56 17.67 -37.67 -15.11
CA SER A 56 18.64 -37.97 -14.06
C SER A 56 19.06 -36.71 -13.29
N ASN A 57 19.29 -35.60 -14.00
CA ASN A 57 19.60 -34.31 -13.38
C ASN A 57 18.40 -33.78 -12.59
N ASP A 58 17.18 -33.87 -13.11
CA ASP A 58 15.95 -33.46 -12.38
C ASP A 58 15.76 -34.29 -11.11
N ALA A 59 15.96 -35.62 -11.18
CA ALA A 59 15.89 -36.49 -10.00
C ALA A 59 16.92 -36.09 -8.93
N ARG A 60 18.17 -35.80 -9.33
CA ARG A 60 19.21 -35.31 -8.42
C ARG A 60 18.87 -33.95 -7.81
N SER A 61 18.34 -33.01 -8.61
CA SER A 61 17.89 -31.71 -8.10
C SER A 61 16.73 -31.86 -7.13
N ARG A 62 15.79 -32.78 -7.36
CA ARG A 62 14.68 -33.07 -6.42
C ARG A 62 15.17 -33.67 -5.10
N GLU A 63 16.16 -34.55 -5.14
CA GLU A 63 16.78 -35.10 -3.93
C GLU A 63 17.42 -33.98 -3.09
N ALA A 64 18.23 -33.13 -3.72
CA ALA A 64 18.83 -31.96 -3.07
C ALA A 64 17.77 -31.00 -2.52
N ALA A 65 16.74 -30.69 -3.30
CA ALA A 65 15.63 -29.85 -2.89
C ALA A 65 14.85 -30.43 -1.69
N THR A 66 14.68 -31.75 -1.64
CA THR A 66 14.02 -32.45 -0.51
C THR A 66 14.85 -32.33 0.76
N ASN A 67 16.16 -32.53 0.65
CA ASN A 67 17.08 -32.35 1.78
C ASN A 67 17.12 -30.89 2.27
N LEU A 68 17.11 -29.92 1.36
CA LEU A 68 17.01 -28.50 1.69
C LEU A 68 15.69 -28.17 2.40
N ALA A 69 14.57 -28.73 1.91
CA ALA A 69 13.27 -28.54 2.54
C ALA A 69 13.26 -29.10 3.98
N ALA A 70 13.78 -30.32 4.17
CA ALA A 70 13.91 -30.93 5.50
C ALA A 70 14.82 -30.13 6.43
N GLN A 71 15.97 -29.65 5.92
CA GLN A 71 16.89 -28.81 6.68
C GLN A 71 16.24 -27.52 7.17
N GLU A 72 15.42 -26.87 6.35
CA GLU A 72 14.72 -25.65 6.74
C GLU A 72 13.61 -25.92 7.78
N ILE A 73 12.94 -27.07 7.72
CA ILE A 73 12.00 -27.52 8.77
C ILE A 73 12.74 -27.77 10.09
N ASP A 74 13.89 -28.43 10.06
CA ASP A 74 14.67 -28.70 11.27
C ASP A 74 15.23 -27.40 11.86
N LEU A 75 15.64 -26.45 11.01
CA LEU A 75 16.00 -25.10 11.45
C LEU A 75 14.82 -24.42 12.15
N ALA A 76 13.62 -24.46 11.57
CA ALA A 76 12.41 -23.90 12.18
C ALA A 76 12.09 -24.54 13.54
N ARG A 77 12.25 -25.86 13.66
CA ARG A 77 12.05 -26.59 14.93
C ARG A 77 13.12 -26.26 15.98
N SER A 78 14.34 -25.94 15.55
CA SER A 78 15.44 -25.61 16.44
C SER A 78 15.37 -24.21 17.07
N ALA A 79 14.46 -23.34 16.60
CA ALA A 79 14.37 -21.95 17.01
C ALA A 79 14.08 -21.75 18.52
N GLY A 80 13.54 -22.76 19.20
CA GLY A 80 13.22 -22.73 20.64
C GLY A 80 12.00 -21.87 21.00
N ASP A 81 11.79 -20.75 20.30
CA ASP A 81 10.62 -19.88 20.37
C ASP A 81 9.86 -19.88 19.04
N VAL A 82 8.59 -20.32 19.09
CA VAL A 82 7.68 -20.38 17.94
C VAL A 82 7.31 -18.99 17.40
N PHE A 83 7.36 -17.94 18.21
CA PHE A 83 7.07 -16.58 17.76
C PHE A 83 8.18 -16.02 16.86
N SER A 84 9.42 -16.51 17.02
CA SER A 84 10.58 -16.12 16.21
C SER A 84 10.65 -16.78 14.82
N VAL A 85 9.82 -17.79 14.55
CA VAL A 85 9.84 -18.54 13.29
C VAL A 85 9.02 -17.81 12.23
N LEU A 86 9.65 -16.87 11.52
CA LEU A 86 9.00 -16.04 10.51
C LEU A 86 9.14 -16.60 9.08
N ASP A 87 8.40 -16.00 8.15
CA ASP A 87 8.60 -16.19 6.72
C ASP A 87 10.04 -15.88 6.33
N ARG A 88 10.57 -16.67 5.39
CA ARG A 88 11.96 -16.53 4.96
C ARG A 88 12.15 -17.07 3.55
N THR A 89 12.83 -16.29 2.73
CA THR A 89 13.32 -16.75 1.42
C THR A 89 14.84 -16.74 1.43
N THR A 90 15.44 -17.85 1.01
CA THR A 90 16.89 -18.02 0.94
C THR A 90 17.28 -18.71 -0.37
N THR A 91 18.45 -18.36 -0.87
CA THR A 91 19.03 -18.99 -2.05
C THR A 91 20.22 -19.85 -1.63
N VAL A 92 20.25 -21.11 -2.08
CA VAL A 92 21.34 -22.06 -1.77
C VAL A 92 21.88 -22.63 -3.08
N VAL A 93 23.18 -22.54 -3.29
CA VAL A 93 23.84 -23.16 -4.44
C VAL A 93 24.40 -24.52 -4.03
N GLN A 94 23.96 -25.59 -4.68
CA GLN A 94 24.53 -26.93 -4.50
C GLN A 94 24.84 -27.56 -5.85
N ASN A 95 26.07 -28.06 -6.01
CA ASN A 95 26.55 -28.71 -7.24
C ASN A 95 26.30 -27.88 -8.51
N GLY A 96 26.48 -26.55 -8.43
CA GLY A 96 26.27 -25.63 -9.54
C GLY A 96 24.80 -25.35 -9.90
N THR A 97 23.84 -25.91 -9.15
CA THR A 97 22.41 -25.57 -9.27
C THR A 97 22.01 -24.61 -8.15
N THR A 98 21.36 -23.51 -8.53
CA THR A 98 20.78 -22.56 -7.58
C THR A 98 19.38 -23.04 -7.17
N PHE A 99 19.16 -23.18 -5.87
CA PHE A 99 17.86 -23.48 -5.27
C PHE A 99 17.31 -22.25 -4.57
N SER A 100 16.02 -21.97 -4.76
CA SER A 100 15.26 -21.00 -3.98
C SER A 100 14.42 -21.76 -2.95
N VAL A 101 14.71 -21.52 -1.68
CA VAL A 101 14.00 -22.09 -0.53
C VAL A 101 13.09 -21.00 0.04
N HIS A 102 11.80 -21.26 0.07
CA HIS A 102 10.80 -20.34 0.58
C HIS A 102 10.02 -21.00 1.73
N ARG A 103 10.20 -20.47 2.94
CA ARG A 103 9.42 -20.80 4.13
C ARG A 103 8.31 -19.78 4.32
N SER A 104 7.08 -20.27 4.41
CA SER A 104 5.89 -19.51 4.83
C SER A 104 5.37 -20.05 6.16
N THR A 105 4.83 -19.14 6.97
CA THR A 105 4.43 -19.40 8.35
C THR A 105 3.12 -18.71 8.69
N ASP A 106 2.18 -19.45 9.26
CA ASP A 106 0.88 -18.95 9.67
C ASP A 106 0.52 -19.46 11.06
N TRP A 107 -0.23 -18.66 11.82
CA TRP A 107 -0.85 -19.15 13.03
C TRP A 107 -2.18 -19.82 12.73
N GLU A 108 -2.34 -21.02 13.28
CA GLU A 108 -3.64 -21.66 13.39
C GLU A 108 -4.29 -21.27 14.73
N THR A 109 -5.53 -20.81 14.67
CA THR A 109 -6.31 -20.48 15.87
C THR A 109 -7.34 -21.56 16.23
N THR A 110 -8.01 -21.42 17.39
CA THR A 110 -9.11 -22.32 17.78
C THR A 110 -10.34 -22.25 16.88
N THR A 111 -10.46 -21.21 16.05
CA THR A 111 -11.56 -21.08 15.07
C THR A 111 -11.22 -21.74 13.73
N GLY A 112 -10.00 -22.26 13.56
CA GLY A 112 -9.53 -22.80 12.29
C GLY A 112 -9.24 -21.72 11.24
N ALA A 113 -9.10 -20.47 11.67
CA ALA A 113 -8.71 -19.37 10.80
C ALA A 113 -7.18 -19.26 10.77
N ASP A 114 -6.62 -19.19 9.57
CA ASP A 114 -5.20 -18.90 9.35
C ASP A 114 -4.97 -17.40 9.25
N GLY A 115 -3.91 -16.90 9.89
CA GLY A 115 -3.42 -15.55 9.65
C GLY A 115 -2.01 -15.33 10.22
N ASN A 116 -1.20 -14.48 9.56
CA ASN A 116 0.20 -14.25 9.91
C ASN A 116 0.43 -13.90 11.40
N CYS A 117 -0.49 -13.14 12.01
CA CYS A 117 -0.43 -12.80 13.44
C CYS A 117 -1.51 -13.52 14.29
N GLY A 118 -2.22 -14.50 13.71
CA GLY A 118 -3.39 -15.14 14.32
C GLY A 118 -4.63 -14.25 14.39
N SER A 119 -4.70 -13.21 13.55
CA SER A 119 -5.83 -12.28 13.43
C SER A 119 -7.01 -12.93 12.69
N GLY A 120 -7.61 -13.96 13.29
CA GLY A 120 -8.79 -14.67 12.76
C GLY A 120 -9.81 -15.02 13.86
N GLY A 121 -9.58 -14.51 15.07
CA GLY A 121 -10.31 -14.87 16.28
C GLY A 121 -9.86 -16.20 16.87
N GLY A 122 -10.14 -16.40 18.15
CA GLY A 122 -9.74 -17.62 18.87
C GLY A 122 -8.29 -17.61 19.33
N GLN A 123 -7.96 -18.56 20.19
CA GLN A 123 -6.63 -18.67 20.78
C GLN A 123 -5.63 -19.24 19.77
N LEU A 124 -4.37 -18.81 19.83
CA LEU A 124 -3.26 -19.42 19.08
C LEU A 124 -3.07 -20.88 19.53
N ARG A 125 -2.99 -21.83 18.58
CA ARG A 125 -2.77 -23.25 18.87
C ARG A 125 -1.35 -23.70 18.52
N TYR A 126 -0.98 -23.57 17.26
CA TYR A 126 0.32 -23.94 16.73
C TYR A 126 0.64 -23.04 15.54
N ARG A 127 1.92 -22.96 15.19
CA ARG A 127 2.38 -22.28 13.99
C ARG A 127 2.60 -23.29 12.88
N ARG A 128 1.88 -23.15 11.77
CA ARG A 128 2.09 -23.95 10.57
C ARG A 128 3.31 -23.41 9.84
N VAL A 129 4.14 -24.30 9.34
CA VAL A 129 5.33 -23.99 8.55
C VAL A 129 5.25 -24.78 7.25
N ASN A 130 5.18 -24.09 6.11
CA ASN A 130 5.27 -24.69 4.79
C ASN A 130 6.58 -24.22 4.14
N VAL A 131 7.44 -25.17 3.78
CA VAL A 131 8.66 -24.93 3.02
C VAL A 131 8.45 -25.41 1.59
N SER A 132 8.77 -24.56 0.63
CA SER A 132 8.77 -24.90 -0.79
C SER A 132 10.16 -24.64 -1.38
N VAL A 133 10.61 -25.52 -2.28
CA VAL A 133 11.93 -25.41 -2.90
C VAL A 133 11.82 -25.54 -4.42
N THR A 134 12.38 -24.55 -5.13
CA THR A 134 12.48 -24.50 -6.59
C THR A 134 13.94 -24.33 -7.02
N TRP A 135 14.25 -24.48 -8.32
CA TRP A 135 15.60 -24.29 -8.86
C TRP A 135 15.58 -23.77 -10.30
N ASP A 136 16.68 -23.15 -10.74
CA ASP A 136 16.75 -22.39 -12.01
C ASP A 136 16.44 -23.22 -13.28
N SER A 137 16.70 -24.54 -13.25
CA SER A 137 16.42 -25.46 -14.38
C SER A 137 15.20 -26.36 -14.14
N MET A 138 14.33 -25.96 -13.22
CA MET A 138 13.11 -26.70 -12.91
C MET A 138 12.13 -26.64 -14.09
N ARG A 139 11.64 -27.79 -14.54
CA ARG A 139 10.63 -27.85 -15.61
C ARG A 139 9.30 -27.29 -15.11
N ALA A 140 8.56 -26.61 -15.96
CA ALA A 140 7.22 -26.11 -15.62
C ALA A 140 6.24 -27.22 -15.20
N THR A 141 6.43 -28.45 -15.69
CA THR A 141 5.61 -29.63 -15.33
C THR A 141 6.10 -30.36 -14.08
N THR A 142 7.29 -30.03 -13.56
CA THR A 142 7.83 -30.63 -12.34
C THR A 142 7.09 -30.00 -11.14
N PRO A 143 6.45 -30.78 -10.26
CA PRO A 143 5.86 -30.22 -9.05
C PRO A 143 6.93 -29.67 -8.11
N VAL A 144 6.65 -28.52 -7.49
CA VAL A 144 7.48 -27.90 -6.47
C VAL A 144 7.63 -28.86 -5.28
N VAL A 145 8.86 -29.03 -4.80
CA VAL A 145 9.13 -29.81 -3.59
C VAL A 145 8.59 -29.04 -2.40
N ARG A 146 7.76 -29.69 -1.58
CA ARG A 146 7.15 -29.09 -0.39
C ARG A 146 7.36 -29.96 0.84
N ALA A 147 7.53 -29.31 1.99
CA ALA A 147 7.54 -29.93 3.30
C ALA A 147 6.70 -29.10 4.26
N ASP A 148 5.87 -29.77 5.06
CA ASP A 148 4.96 -29.14 6.01
C ASP A 148 5.29 -29.55 7.43
N SER A 149 5.12 -28.63 8.37
CA SER A 149 5.23 -28.90 9.79
C SER A 149 4.29 -28.04 10.61
N ALA A 150 4.02 -28.49 11.83
CA ALA A 150 3.34 -27.70 12.84
C ALA A 150 4.26 -27.57 14.06
N LEU A 151 4.48 -26.34 14.50
CA LEU A 151 5.26 -26.00 15.67
C LEU A 151 4.33 -25.67 16.82
N ALA A 152 4.34 -26.54 17.83
CA ALA A 152 3.65 -26.27 19.08
C ALA A 152 4.50 -25.32 19.94
N PRO A 153 3.88 -24.35 20.63
CA PRO A 153 4.57 -23.52 21.60
C PRO A 153 5.11 -24.38 22.76
N GLY A 154 6.33 -24.10 23.24
CA GLY A 154 6.96 -24.85 24.34
C GLY A 154 6.30 -24.65 25.72
N SER A 155 5.40 -23.68 25.84
CA SER A 155 4.60 -23.44 27.05
C SER A 155 3.18 -23.02 26.67
N ARG A 156 2.25 -23.05 27.63
CA ARG A 156 0.88 -22.59 27.38
C ARG A 156 0.90 -21.08 27.07
N ILE A 157 0.59 -20.74 25.82
CA ILE A 157 0.28 -19.36 25.41
C ILE A 157 -0.95 -18.85 26.17
N ASN A 158 -1.91 -19.74 26.42
CA ASN A 158 -3.20 -19.41 27.01
C ASN A 158 -3.25 -19.86 28.49
N ASP A 159 -3.48 -18.90 29.37
CA ASP A 159 -3.80 -19.13 30.79
C ASP A 159 -5.33 -18.99 30.97
N PRO A 160 -6.03 -19.94 31.61
CA PRO A 160 -7.48 -19.87 31.77
C PRO A 160 -7.99 -18.62 32.52
N GLY A 161 -7.16 -18.00 33.36
CA GLY A 161 -7.50 -16.79 34.12
C GLY A 161 -7.05 -15.48 33.47
N LEU A 162 -6.22 -15.55 32.42
CA LEU A 162 -5.69 -14.39 31.70
C LEU A 162 -6.10 -14.47 30.22
N GLY A 163 -5.82 -13.43 29.45
CA GLY A 163 -6.04 -13.43 28.01
C GLY A 163 -4.79 -13.07 27.24
N THR A 164 -4.97 -12.92 25.93
CA THR A 164 -3.93 -12.53 24.98
C THR A 164 -4.45 -11.43 24.06
N ILE A 165 -3.62 -10.44 23.72
CA ILE A 165 -3.89 -9.50 22.64
C ILE A 165 -2.92 -9.78 21.50
N LEU A 166 -3.48 -10.06 20.33
CA LEU A 166 -2.77 -10.28 19.08
C LEU A 166 -2.79 -8.98 18.28
N VAL A 167 -1.61 -8.46 17.95
CA VAL A 167 -1.47 -7.21 17.21
C VAL A 167 -0.91 -7.48 15.83
N SER A 168 -1.61 -6.97 14.82
CA SER A 168 -1.12 -6.92 13.44
C SER A 168 -0.97 -5.47 13.02
N VAL A 169 0.19 -5.11 12.47
CA VAL A 169 0.44 -3.79 11.88
C VAL A 169 0.85 -3.98 10.44
N LEU A 170 0.04 -3.47 9.53
CA LEU A 170 0.29 -3.56 8.09
C LEU A 170 0.61 -2.18 7.52
N THR A 171 1.55 -2.18 6.58
CA THR A 171 1.88 -1.04 5.73
C THR A 171 0.76 -0.78 4.71
N ALA A 172 0.81 0.34 3.99
CA ALA A 172 -0.16 0.64 2.94
C ALA A 172 -0.14 -0.38 1.78
N SER A 173 0.97 -1.11 1.61
CA SER A 173 1.08 -2.22 0.65
C SER A 173 0.51 -3.54 1.14
N GLY A 174 0.00 -3.59 2.38
CA GLY A 174 -0.47 -4.81 3.03
C GLY A 174 0.64 -5.71 3.58
N SER A 175 1.89 -5.24 3.61
CA SER A 175 3.03 -5.97 4.16
C SER A 175 3.16 -5.71 5.67
N GLY A 176 3.84 -6.60 6.39
CA GLY A 176 4.13 -6.40 7.81
C GLY A 176 4.97 -5.15 8.09
N ALA A 177 4.52 -4.30 9.02
CA ALA A 177 5.28 -3.13 9.45
C ALA A 177 6.15 -3.47 10.66
N ALA A 178 7.44 -3.72 10.45
CA ALA A 178 8.37 -4.12 11.51
C ALA A 178 8.86 -2.95 12.38
N GLY A 179 9.16 -3.21 13.66
CA GLY A 179 9.75 -2.25 14.59
C GLY A 179 8.79 -1.16 15.07
N VAL A 180 7.48 -1.39 14.99
CA VAL A 180 6.45 -0.51 15.54
C VAL A 180 6.28 -0.83 17.02
N ALA A 181 6.40 0.18 17.88
CA ALA A 181 6.21 0.00 19.31
C ALA A 181 4.72 -0.15 19.62
N ILE A 182 4.41 -1.17 20.42
CA ILE A 182 3.04 -1.50 20.84
C ILE A 182 2.91 -1.28 22.34
N SER A 183 1.83 -0.62 22.75
CA SER A 183 1.43 -0.51 24.15
C SER A 183 -0.03 -0.88 24.31
N ALA A 184 -0.43 -1.31 25.50
CA ALA A 184 -1.83 -1.40 25.88
C ALA A 184 -2.01 -0.87 27.29
N VAL A 185 -2.99 0.00 27.48
CA VAL A 185 -3.36 0.57 28.78
C VAL A 185 -4.82 0.25 29.08
N PRO A 186 -5.24 0.17 30.36
CA PRO A 186 -6.66 0.07 30.68
C PRO A 186 -7.44 1.19 30.01
N GLY A 187 -8.49 0.84 29.27
CA GLY A 187 -9.30 1.82 28.54
C GLY A 187 -10.11 2.71 29.48
N VAL A 188 -10.78 3.73 28.92
CA VAL A 188 -11.61 4.67 29.69
C VAL A 188 -12.65 3.96 30.57
N VAL A 189 -13.22 2.85 30.08
CA VAL A 189 -14.06 1.92 30.86
C VAL A 189 -13.32 0.59 30.96
N PRO A 190 -12.47 0.39 31.98
CA PRO A 190 -11.45 -0.66 31.95
C PRO A 190 -11.99 -2.08 32.20
N ASN A 191 -13.18 -2.24 32.78
CA ASN A 191 -13.80 -3.56 33.01
C ASN A 191 -12.84 -4.60 33.65
N ALA A 192 -12.13 -4.20 34.71
CA ALA A 192 -11.11 -4.97 35.43
C ALA A 192 -9.73 -5.12 34.75
N ALA A 193 -9.50 -4.49 33.59
CA ALA A 193 -8.17 -4.36 32.99
C ALA A 193 -7.18 -3.75 33.98
N ALA A 194 -5.93 -4.21 33.90
CA ALA A 194 -4.81 -3.69 34.67
C ALA A 194 -3.66 -3.31 33.74
N THR A 195 -2.80 -2.40 34.20
CA THR A 195 -1.56 -2.05 33.50
C THR A 195 -0.73 -3.30 33.24
N LEU A 196 -0.11 -3.37 32.07
CA LEU A 196 0.80 -4.47 31.75
C LEU A 196 1.99 -4.45 32.70
N THR A 197 2.44 -5.63 33.10
CA THR A 197 3.66 -5.81 33.89
C THR A 197 4.89 -5.95 33.02
N GLU A 198 4.70 -6.38 31.77
CA GLU A 198 5.76 -6.57 30.79
C GLU A 198 5.53 -5.64 29.59
N THR A 199 6.60 -5.02 29.11
CA THR A 199 6.55 -4.21 27.89
C THR A 199 6.42 -5.13 26.68
N PRO A 200 5.41 -4.95 25.81
CA PRO A 200 5.29 -5.72 24.59
C PRO A 200 6.49 -5.49 23.68
N THR A 201 6.93 -6.52 22.98
CA THR A 201 7.96 -6.35 21.96
C THR A 201 7.43 -5.51 20.80
N ALA A 202 8.31 -4.73 20.17
CA ALA A 202 7.97 -4.10 18.89
C ALA A 202 7.60 -5.17 17.86
N THR A 203 6.86 -4.77 16.83
CA THR A 203 6.43 -5.70 15.78
C THR A 203 7.59 -6.35 15.05
N ASP A 204 7.44 -7.61 14.66
CA ASP A 204 8.41 -8.35 13.86
C ASP A 204 8.33 -8.01 12.36
N ALA A 205 9.11 -8.72 11.52
CA ALA A 205 9.14 -8.51 10.07
C ALA A 205 7.79 -8.74 9.37
N GLN A 206 6.87 -9.49 9.99
CA GLN A 206 5.51 -9.74 9.50
C GLN A 206 4.49 -8.77 10.11
N GLY A 207 4.94 -7.80 10.91
CA GLY A 207 4.08 -6.81 11.53
C GLY A 207 3.37 -7.31 12.78
N CYS A 208 3.83 -8.42 13.38
CA CYS A 208 3.15 -9.04 14.51
C CYS A 208 3.76 -8.64 15.84
N SER A 209 2.92 -8.41 16.84
CA SER A 209 3.31 -8.31 18.26
C SER A 209 2.26 -8.99 19.13
N TYR A 210 2.69 -9.53 20.27
CA TYR A 210 1.86 -10.40 21.12
C TYR A 210 1.95 -9.94 22.57
N LEU A 211 0.79 -9.60 23.15
CA LEU A 211 0.67 -9.31 24.57
C LEU A 211 0.08 -10.54 25.23
N LEU A 212 0.94 -11.35 25.84
CA LEU A 212 0.55 -12.59 26.50
C LEU A 212 0.21 -12.32 27.97
N LYS A 213 -0.66 -13.17 28.54
CA LYS A 213 -0.97 -13.17 29.98
C LYS A 213 -1.53 -11.83 30.48
N VAL A 214 -2.35 -11.16 29.66
CA VAL A 214 -3.00 -9.91 30.05
C VAL A 214 -4.20 -10.19 30.96
N LYS A 215 -4.46 -9.32 31.94
CA LYS A 215 -5.64 -9.47 32.79
C LYS A 215 -6.90 -9.27 31.94
N PRO A 216 -7.99 -10.04 32.12
CA PRO A 216 -9.24 -9.81 31.41
C PRO A 216 -9.79 -8.39 31.69
N GLY A 217 -10.30 -7.74 30.64
CA GLY A 217 -10.82 -6.37 30.69
C GLY A 217 -10.71 -5.65 29.36
N THR A 218 -10.96 -4.34 29.36
CA THR A 218 -10.94 -3.49 28.17
C THR A 218 -9.66 -2.65 28.13
N TYR A 219 -8.97 -2.70 26.99
CA TYR A 219 -7.68 -2.05 26.77
C TYR A 219 -7.73 -1.11 25.57
N ASP A 220 -7.06 0.03 25.68
CA ASP A 220 -6.68 0.86 24.55
C ASP A 220 -5.27 0.45 24.11
N VAL A 221 -5.18 -0.17 22.94
CA VAL A 221 -3.94 -0.63 22.33
C VAL A 221 -3.45 0.44 21.36
N SER A 222 -2.20 0.85 21.49
CA SER A 222 -1.61 1.88 20.63
C SER A 222 -0.41 1.36 19.86
N ALA A 223 -0.30 1.80 18.61
CA ALA A 223 0.84 1.60 17.73
C ALA A 223 1.54 2.94 17.49
N SER A 224 2.83 3.01 17.80
CA SER A 224 3.63 4.23 17.62
C SER A 224 5.01 3.95 17.05
N ARG A 225 5.41 4.79 16.11
CA ARG A 225 6.76 4.82 15.54
C ARG A 225 7.02 6.20 14.95
N PRO A 226 8.21 6.80 15.15
CA PRO A 226 8.54 8.08 14.56
C PRO A 226 8.36 8.10 13.04
N ASN A 227 7.80 9.19 12.52
CA ASN A 227 7.49 9.43 11.10
C ASN A 227 6.45 8.48 10.48
N PHE A 228 5.81 7.61 11.26
CA PHE A 228 4.70 6.79 10.76
C PHE A 228 3.36 7.49 11.04
N VAL A 229 2.37 7.20 10.20
CA VAL A 229 0.99 7.66 10.39
C VAL A 229 0.01 6.58 9.95
N ASP A 230 -1.17 6.55 10.58
CA ASP A 230 -2.27 5.68 10.14
C ASP A 230 -3.06 6.29 8.98
N LYS A 231 -4.03 5.53 8.46
CA LYS A 231 -4.93 5.99 7.38
C LYS A 231 -5.73 7.26 7.71
N ASN A 232 -5.88 7.59 9.00
CA ASN A 232 -6.54 8.81 9.49
C ASN A 232 -5.51 9.91 9.79
N GLN A 233 -4.26 9.72 9.38
CA GLN A 233 -3.13 10.64 9.57
C GLN A 233 -2.69 10.82 11.03
N ALA A 234 -3.09 9.92 11.93
CA ALA A 234 -2.66 9.96 13.32
C ALA A 234 -1.22 9.44 13.45
N SER A 235 -0.36 10.18 14.14
CA SER A 235 1.02 9.80 14.47
C SER A 235 1.14 8.75 15.59
N SER A 236 0.02 8.41 16.21
CA SER A 236 -0.15 7.28 17.13
C SER A 236 -1.54 6.72 16.90
N SER A 237 -1.61 5.48 16.41
CA SER A 237 -2.89 4.84 16.12
C SER A 237 -3.36 4.07 17.34
N THR A 238 -4.62 4.21 17.74
CA THR A 238 -5.17 3.56 18.95
C THR A 238 -6.47 2.84 18.63
N MET A 239 -6.61 1.62 19.16
CA MET A 239 -7.82 0.82 19.06
C MET A 239 -8.19 0.23 20.41
N THR A 240 -9.47 0.29 20.76
CA THR A 240 -10.00 -0.31 21.98
C THR A 240 -10.41 -1.76 21.74
N VAL A 241 -10.04 -2.66 22.65
CA VAL A 241 -10.35 -4.08 22.56
C VAL A 241 -10.74 -4.67 23.92
N GLY A 242 -11.72 -5.58 23.92
CA GLY A 242 -12.10 -6.37 25.09
C GLY A 242 -11.39 -7.72 25.11
N VAL A 243 -10.84 -8.10 26.26
CA VAL A 243 -10.14 -9.37 26.48
C VAL A 243 -10.86 -10.19 27.53
N ALA A 244 -11.22 -11.43 27.18
CA ALA A 244 -11.85 -12.38 28.09
C ALA A 244 -10.81 -13.33 28.74
N ALA A 245 -11.17 -13.91 29.89
CA ALA A 245 -10.38 -14.95 30.54
C ALA A 245 -10.27 -16.20 29.65
N GLY A 246 -9.06 -16.73 29.48
CA GLY A 246 -8.72 -17.74 28.49
C GLY A 246 -8.91 -17.28 27.04
N GLY A 247 -9.26 -16.03 26.77
CA GLY A 247 -9.57 -15.53 25.44
C GLY A 247 -8.35 -14.93 24.73
N ALA A 248 -8.45 -14.82 23.41
CA ALA A 248 -7.57 -13.98 22.61
C ALA A 248 -8.40 -12.91 21.91
N ALA A 249 -7.91 -11.68 21.93
CA ALA A 249 -8.47 -10.56 21.20
C ALA A 249 -7.46 -10.07 20.15
N SER A 250 -7.95 -9.53 19.04
CA SER A 250 -7.08 -9.08 17.94
C SER A 250 -7.34 -7.62 17.61
N VAL A 251 -6.25 -6.88 17.35
CA VAL A 251 -6.31 -5.52 16.80
C VAL A 251 -5.41 -5.44 15.57
N ALA A 252 -5.85 -4.67 14.57
CA ALA A 252 -5.16 -4.55 13.30
C ALA A 252 -5.00 -3.06 12.93
N PHE A 253 -3.77 -2.61 12.75
CA PHE A 253 -3.44 -1.24 12.40
C PHE A 253 -2.98 -1.15 10.95
N ALA A 254 -3.51 -0.17 10.21
CA ALA A 254 -2.94 0.25 8.93
C ALA A 254 -2.03 1.45 9.22
N TYR A 255 -0.73 1.21 9.38
CA TYR A 255 0.24 2.17 9.93
C TYR A 255 1.58 2.03 9.21
N ASP A 256 2.01 3.10 8.55
CA ASP A 256 3.14 3.07 7.62
C ASP A 256 3.97 4.35 7.69
N LEU A 257 5.20 4.29 7.17
CA LEU A 257 6.11 5.43 7.07
C LEU A 257 5.47 6.51 6.20
N ALA A 258 5.21 7.68 6.78
CA ALA A 258 4.57 8.77 6.07
C ALA A 258 5.43 9.23 4.89
N GLY A 259 4.82 9.39 3.72
CA GLY A 259 5.42 10.16 2.64
C GLY A 259 5.20 11.66 2.84
N THR A 260 6.03 12.47 2.22
CA THR A 260 5.98 13.94 2.32
C THR A 260 5.52 14.54 1.00
N ILE A 261 4.43 15.29 1.02
CA ILE A 261 3.99 16.09 -0.13
C ILE A 261 4.29 17.56 0.13
N THR A 262 4.94 18.20 -0.85
CA THR A 262 5.15 19.65 -0.87
C THR A 262 4.03 20.29 -1.68
N ALA A 263 3.09 20.95 -1.01
CA ALA A 263 2.02 21.71 -1.63
C ALA A 263 2.49 23.15 -1.93
N SER A 264 2.31 23.59 -3.17
CA SER A 264 2.56 24.96 -3.61
C SER A 264 1.23 25.64 -3.96
N TYR A 265 0.90 26.71 -3.24
CA TYR A 265 -0.40 27.37 -3.30
C TYR A 265 -0.39 28.60 -4.22
N GLY A 266 -1.50 28.82 -4.92
CA GLY A 266 -1.70 30.01 -5.76
C GLY A 266 -0.83 30.03 -7.01
N THR A 267 -0.38 28.86 -7.47
CA THR A 267 0.49 28.69 -8.65
C THR A 267 -0.20 29.04 -9.98
N ASN A 268 -1.52 29.18 -9.96
CA ASN A 268 -2.33 29.63 -11.09
C ASN A 268 -2.27 31.15 -11.34
N VAL A 269 -1.49 31.90 -10.56
CA VAL A 269 -1.14 33.30 -10.82
C VAL A 269 0.38 33.46 -10.83
N THR A 270 0.92 34.10 -11.86
CA THR A 270 2.37 34.17 -12.12
C THR A 270 3.03 35.48 -11.69
N SER A 271 2.26 36.45 -11.20
CA SER A 271 2.74 37.75 -10.76
C SER A 271 2.30 38.08 -9.34
N GLY A 272 3.05 38.96 -8.68
CA GLY A 272 2.80 39.39 -7.31
C GLY A 272 3.13 38.33 -6.26
N THR A 273 2.79 38.65 -5.01
CA THR A 273 2.97 37.76 -3.85
C THR A 273 1.60 37.47 -3.25
N THR A 274 1.11 36.24 -3.42
CA THR A 274 -0.16 35.80 -2.84
C THR A 274 -0.01 35.61 -1.33
N LEU A 275 -0.76 36.38 -0.55
CA LEU A 275 -0.91 36.17 0.88
C LEU A 275 -1.95 35.08 1.12
N LEU A 276 -1.62 34.13 2.00
CA LEU A 276 -2.56 33.12 2.48
C LEU A 276 -3.12 33.53 3.85
N PRO A 277 -4.35 33.12 4.19
CA PRO A 277 -4.89 33.33 5.53
C PRO A 277 -4.23 32.37 6.53
N ASN A 278 -4.15 32.77 7.80
CA ASN A 278 -3.49 31.99 8.87
C ASN A 278 -4.28 30.73 9.30
N ASP A 279 -5.53 30.65 8.86
CA ASP A 279 -6.52 29.64 9.17
C ASP A 279 -6.99 28.89 7.91
N LEU A 280 -6.15 28.89 6.87
CA LEU A 280 -6.39 28.09 5.68
C LEU A 280 -6.45 26.61 6.09
N HIS A 281 -7.40 25.86 5.54
CA HIS A 281 -7.36 24.40 5.57
C HIS A 281 -6.96 23.88 4.19
N THR A 282 -6.41 22.67 4.14
CA THR A 282 -6.16 21.98 2.87
C THR A 282 -6.78 20.61 2.93
N THR A 283 -7.62 20.29 1.96
CA THR A 283 -8.23 18.98 1.85
C THR A 283 -7.32 18.04 1.08
N TRP A 284 -7.06 16.89 1.69
CA TRP A 284 -6.40 15.72 1.10
C TRP A 284 -7.44 14.62 0.99
N ARG A 285 -8.07 14.50 -0.18
CA ARG A 285 -9.14 13.53 -0.42
C ARG A 285 -8.58 12.26 -1.06
N SER A 286 -8.95 11.12 -0.50
CA SER A 286 -8.63 9.79 -1.02
C SER A 286 -9.90 8.92 -0.98
N THR A 287 -9.76 7.61 -1.15
CA THR A 287 -10.84 6.65 -0.86
C THR A 287 -11.05 6.42 0.65
N TYR A 288 -10.12 6.88 1.49
CA TYR A 288 -10.33 7.01 2.94
C TYR A 288 -11.12 8.27 3.28
N ALA A 289 -11.37 8.51 4.57
CA ALA A 289 -11.92 9.78 5.03
C ALA A 289 -11.03 10.96 4.58
N ALA A 290 -11.65 12.05 4.15
CA ALA A 290 -10.91 13.25 3.77
C ALA A 290 -10.16 13.81 4.99
N TYR A 291 -8.88 14.16 4.77
CA TYR A 291 -8.05 14.78 5.80
C TYR A 291 -7.93 16.27 5.53
N THR A 292 -8.35 17.11 6.48
CA THR A 292 -8.50 18.56 6.31
C THR A 292 -7.76 19.36 7.40
N PRO A 293 -6.44 19.19 7.56
CA PRO A 293 -5.68 19.87 8.62
C PRO A 293 -5.73 21.39 8.45
N LEU A 294 -5.70 22.08 9.59
CA LEU A 294 -5.41 23.50 9.66
C LEU A 294 -3.96 23.73 9.21
N ASN A 295 -3.80 24.63 8.28
CA ASN A 295 -2.52 25.14 7.85
C ASN A 295 -2.27 26.48 8.57
N ALA A 296 -1.53 26.40 9.68
CA ALA A 296 -1.18 27.55 10.50
C ALA A 296 -0.08 28.45 9.90
N SER A 297 0.32 28.23 8.64
CA SER A 297 1.39 28.97 7.97
C SER A 297 0.85 29.75 6.78
N THR A 298 1.30 31.00 6.65
CA THR A 298 0.98 31.84 5.49
C THR A 298 1.94 31.63 4.31
N ALA A 299 2.93 30.75 4.46
CA ALA A 299 3.86 30.42 3.38
C ALA A 299 3.14 29.69 2.24
N THR A 300 3.43 30.08 1.00
CA THR A 300 2.84 29.48 -0.20
C THR A 300 3.41 28.12 -0.56
N THR A 301 4.46 27.66 0.12
CA THR A 301 5.03 26.31 -0.05
C THR A 301 5.08 25.61 1.29
N GLN A 302 4.50 24.41 1.36
CA GLN A 302 4.31 23.71 2.62
C GLN A 302 4.49 22.20 2.48
N ALA A 303 5.14 21.59 3.46
CA ALA A 303 5.32 20.15 3.53
C ALA A 303 4.29 19.52 4.45
N VAL A 304 3.57 18.51 3.96
CA VAL A 304 2.61 17.72 4.73
C VAL A 304 3.01 16.26 4.67
N ARG A 305 2.98 15.59 5.83
CA ARG A 305 3.23 14.16 5.95
C ARG A 305 1.91 13.41 5.91
N LEU A 306 1.80 12.43 5.02
CA LEU A 306 0.57 11.66 4.83
C LEU A 306 0.85 10.17 4.76
N HIS A 307 -0.15 9.39 5.13
CA HIS A 307 -0.19 7.95 4.95
C HIS A 307 0.04 7.63 3.47
N PRO A 308 0.89 6.65 3.14
CA PRO A 308 1.12 6.28 1.76
C PRO A 308 -0.17 5.85 1.06
N PHE A 309 -0.37 6.37 -0.14
CA PHE A 309 -1.51 6.06 -0.98
C PHE A 309 -1.08 6.14 -2.45
N ALA A 310 -0.86 4.97 -3.06
CA ALA A 310 -0.32 4.86 -4.40
C ALA A 310 -1.27 5.40 -5.48
N SER A 311 -2.59 5.32 -5.25
CA SER A 311 -3.60 5.92 -6.14
C SER A 311 -3.67 7.44 -6.05
N GLY A 312 -3.08 8.03 -5.00
CA GLY A 312 -2.90 9.47 -4.84
C GLY A 312 -4.07 10.25 -4.26
N TYR A 313 -3.72 11.36 -3.61
CA TYR A 313 -4.66 12.29 -2.99
C TYR A 313 -5.07 13.35 -4.00
N GLN A 314 -6.36 13.66 -4.06
CA GLN A 314 -6.83 14.92 -4.65
C GLN A 314 -6.62 16.02 -3.62
N VAL A 315 -5.98 17.10 -4.04
CA VAL A 315 -5.54 18.17 -3.14
C VAL A 315 -6.14 19.49 -3.58
N PHE A 316 -6.80 20.17 -2.65
CA PHE A 316 -7.37 21.48 -2.90
C PHE A 316 -7.49 22.26 -1.58
N ALA A 317 -7.43 23.59 -1.67
CA ALA A 317 -7.54 24.45 -0.52
C ALA A 317 -8.99 24.54 -0.01
N GLY A 318 -9.16 24.75 1.29
CA GLY A 318 -10.44 24.82 1.98
C GLY A 318 -10.84 23.53 2.67
N SER A 319 -11.86 23.63 3.52
CA SER A 319 -12.42 22.52 4.29
C SER A 319 -13.54 21.82 3.52
N TYR A 320 -13.24 20.67 2.95
CA TYR A 320 -14.26 19.84 2.29
C TYR A 320 -15.17 19.15 3.30
N VAL A 321 -16.48 19.26 3.07
CA VAL A 321 -17.48 18.44 3.77
C VAL A 321 -18.35 17.80 2.72
N ALA A 322 -18.38 16.47 2.68
CA ALA A 322 -19.19 15.73 1.73
C ALA A 322 -20.68 16.05 1.93
N PRO A 323 -21.47 16.14 0.83
CA PRO A 323 -22.91 16.32 0.94
C PRO A 323 -23.54 15.05 1.54
N THR A 324 -24.61 15.23 2.31
CA THR A 324 -25.48 14.16 2.80
C THR A 324 -26.92 14.40 2.30
N PRO A 325 -27.86 13.46 2.46
CA PRO A 325 -29.25 13.70 2.09
C PRO A 325 -29.91 14.90 2.80
N THR A 326 -29.33 15.39 3.90
CA THR A 326 -29.88 16.47 4.73
C THR A 326 -29.04 17.74 4.73
N THR A 327 -27.82 17.73 4.20
CA THR A 327 -26.96 18.91 4.07
C THR A 327 -26.18 18.90 2.76
N ASN A 328 -26.10 20.04 2.09
CA ASN A 328 -25.28 20.20 0.88
C ASN A 328 -23.77 20.13 1.16
N GLY A 329 -23.36 20.09 2.43
CA GLY A 329 -21.94 20.03 2.82
C GLY A 329 -21.17 21.30 2.44
N CYS A 330 -19.86 21.18 2.29
CA CYS A 330 -18.96 22.22 1.82
C CYS A 330 -18.19 21.71 0.61
N VAL A 331 -18.80 21.88 -0.55
CA VAL A 331 -18.34 21.29 -1.81
C VAL A 331 -17.79 22.34 -2.78
N ALA A 332 -18.05 23.63 -2.59
CA ALA A 332 -17.51 24.70 -3.43
C ALA A 332 -15.98 24.76 -3.48
N VAL A 333 -15.31 24.25 -2.45
CA VAL A 333 -13.85 24.14 -2.38
C VAL A 333 -13.28 23.09 -3.35
N ASP A 334 -14.10 22.13 -3.81
CA ASP A 334 -13.72 21.10 -4.77
C ASP A 334 -14.02 21.57 -6.20
N PRO A 335 -12.99 21.79 -7.04
CA PRO A 335 -13.18 22.14 -8.45
C PRO A 335 -14.12 21.22 -9.22
N ALA A 336 -14.17 19.91 -8.91
CA ALA A 336 -15.05 18.97 -9.59
C ALA A 336 -16.53 19.18 -9.29
N ALA A 337 -16.87 19.84 -8.18
CA ALA A 337 -18.27 20.07 -7.79
C ALA A 337 -18.96 21.15 -8.65
N TRP A 338 -18.19 21.97 -9.37
CA TRP A 338 -18.67 23.03 -10.25
C TRP A 338 -19.12 22.49 -11.61
N THR A 339 -20.17 21.66 -11.57
CA THR A 339 -20.66 20.87 -12.72
C THR A 339 -21.54 21.67 -13.69
N THR A 340 -22.10 22.79 -13.25
CA THR A 340 -22.90 23.66 -14.13
C THR A 340 -21.95 24.51 -14.99
N PRO A 341 -22.02 24.42 -16.33
CA PRO A 341 -21.16 25.22 -17.20
C PRO A 341 -21.35 26.72 -16.99
N ALA A 342 -20.25 27.47 -17.03
CA ALA A 342 -20.29 28.93 -17.08
C ALA A 342 -20.77 29.41 -18.47
N PRO A 343 -21.14 30.70 -18.62
CA PRO A 343 -21.62 31.24 -19.91
C PRO A 343 -20.63 31.09 -21.08
N ASP A 344 -19.34 31.00 -20.80
CA ASP A 344 -18.26 30.76 -21.77
C ASP A 344 -17.97 29.27 -22.00
N GLY A 345 -18.80 28.37 -21.46
CA GLY A 345 -18.68 26.93 -21.60
C GLY A 345 -17.71 26.27 -20.61
N ALA A 346 -17.09 27.02 -19.70
CA ALA A 346 -16.17 26.44 -18.74
C ALA A 346 -16.86 25.52 -17.72
N ILE A 347 -16.20 24.44 -17.35
CA ILE A 347 -16.70 23.46 -16.38
C ILE A 347 -15.60 23.08 -15.37
N GLY A 348 -16.01 22.65 -14.19
CA GLY A 348 -15.12 22.22 -13.13
C GLY A 348 -14.47 20.89 -13.46
N THR A 349 -13.17 20.77 -13.19
CA THR A 349 -12.40 19.53 -13.41
C THR A 349 -11.79 19.08 -12.10
N ALA A 350 -11.75 17.78 -11.85
CA ALA A 350 -11.14 17.24 -10.64
C ALA A 350 -9.67 17.67 -10.50
N ALA A 351 -9.28 18.01 -9.28
CA ALA A 351 -7.89 18.27 -8.95
C ALA A 351 -7.02 17.05 -9.29
N ALA A 352 -5.80 17.30 -9.76
CA ALA A 352 -4.84 16.25 -10.05
C ALA A 352 -4.57 15.41 -8.79
N GLN A 353 -4.41 14.11 -8.99
CA GLN A 353 -4.05 13.20 -7.91
C GLN A 353 -2.54 13.15 -7.76
N VAL A 354 -2.05 13.24 -6.52
CA VAL A 354 -0.62 13.08 -6.20
C VAL A 354 -0.42 11.84 -5.35
N ALA A 355 0.32 10.87 -5.89
CA ALA A 355 0.68 9.64 -5.18
C ALA A 355 1.61 9.94 -4.01
N THR A 356 1.46 9.18 -2.93
CA THR A 356 2.35 9.24 -1.77
C THR A 356 2.92 7.86 -1.52
N LEU A 357 4.23 7.71 -1.63
CA LEU A 357 4.93 6.44 -1.37
C LEU A 357 5.51 6.43 0.05
N PRO A 358 5.73 5.25 0.66
CA PRO A 358 6.33 5.16 1.99
C PRO A 358 7.70 5.86 2.06
N GLY A 359 7.82 6.88 2.92
CA GLY A 359 9.03 7.70 3.05
C GLY A 359 9.41 8.53 1.81
N GLY A 360 8.60 8.48 0.75
CA GLY A 360 8.84 9.18 -0.51
C GLY A 360 8.47 10.67 -0.43
N GLY A 361 8.95 11.43 -1.41
CA GLY A 361 8.61 12.83 -1.61
C GLY A 361 7.82 13.03 -2.91
N ALA A 362 6.83 13.92 -2.89
CA ALA A 362 6.16 14.41 -4.09
C ALA A 362 5.82 15.90 -3.95
N SER A 363 5.45 16.55 -5.04
CA SER A 363 4.99 17.95 -5.05
C SER A 363 3.65 18.05 -5.76
N VAL A 364 2.84 19.01 -5.34
CA VAL A 364 1.53 19.27 -5.94
C VAL A 364 1.23 20.77 -5.95
N ASP A 365 0.68 21.22 -7.06
CA ASP A 365 0.18 22.58 -7.21
C ASP A 365 -1.27 22.65 -6.70
N VAL A 366 -1.54 23.55 -5.78
CA VAL A 366 -2.85 23.79 -5.17
C VAL A 366 -3.38 25.13 -5.68
N PRO A 367 -4.26 25.12 -6.69
CA PRO A 367 -4.80 26.35 -7.22
C PRO A 367 -5.70 27.04 -6.19
N LEU A 368 -5.68 28.37 -6.21
CA LEU A 368 -6.51 29.22 -5.36
C LEU A 368 -7.36 30.17 -6.20
N GLY A 369 -8.45 30.65 -5.63
CA GLY A 369 -9.04 31.90 -6.09
C GLY A 369 -8.18 33.06 -5.61
N VAL A 370 -7.73 33.91 -6.54
CA VAL A 370 -6.83 35.01 -6.21
C VAL A 370 -7.46 36.34 -6.61
N LEU A 371 -7.39 37.30 -5.69
CA LEU A 371 -7.84 38.66 -5.89
C LEU A 371 -6.84 39.66 -5.33
N THR A 372 -6.94 40.91 -5.76
CA THR A 372 -6.22 42.06 -5.23
C THR A 372 -7.19 42.95 -4.47
N VAL A 373 -6.77 43.41 -3.29
CA VAL A 373 -7.47 44.38 -2.47
C VAL A 373 -6.65 45.66 -2.39
N SER A 374 -7.26 46.82 -2.60
CA SER A 374 -6.62 48.12 -2.61
C SER A 374 -7.20 49.08 -1.57
N GLY A 375 -6.43 50.10 -1.18
CA GLY A 375 -6.89 51.15 -0.27
C GLY A 375 -7.10 50.72 1.20
N LEU A 376 -6.61 49.54 1.58
CA LEU A 376 -6.76 48.96 2.94
C LEU A 376 -5.41 48.64 3.60
N ALA A 377 -4.35 49.37 3.24
CA ALA A 377 -3.01 49.18 3.81
C ALA A 377 -3.03 49.26 5.35
N GLY A 378 -2.44 48.26 6.01
CA GLY A 378 -2.38 48.16 7.47
C GLY A 378 -3.70 47.77 8.16
N GLN A 379 -4.82 47.67 7.43
CA GLN A 379 -6.10 47.21 7.99
C GLN A 379 -6.11 45.70 8.12
N TYR A 380 -6.85 45.19 9.09
CA TYR A 380 -7.16 43.77 9.22
C TYR A 380 -8.23 43.37 8.21
N LEU A 381 -8.11 42.17 7.65
CA LEU A 381 -9.08 41.63 6.70
C LEU A 381 -9.57 40.24 7.11
N LEU A 382 -10.89 40.05 7.01
CA LEU A 382 -11.56 38.76 7.13
C LEU A 382 -12.31 38.42 5.84
N ALA A 383 -12.33 37.14 5.50
CA ALA A 383 -13.19 36.59 4.46
C ALA A 383 -14.11 35.54 5.10
N VAL A 384 -15.43 35.73 5.00
CA VAL A 384 -16.42 34.82 5.59
C VAL A 384 -17.14 34.08 4.47
N SER A 385 -17.06 32.75 4.49
CA SER A 385 -17.73 31.91 3.48
C SER A 385 -19.23 32.17 3.46
N GLN A 386 -19.81 32.11 2.26
CA GLN A 386 -21.24 32.29 2.07
C GLN A 386 -21.93 30.91 1.97
N PRO A 387 -22.99 30.66 2.75
CA PRO A 387 -23.59 29.33 2.87
C PRO A 387 -24.33 28.87 1.62
N ALA A 388 -24.90 29.82 0.86
CA ALA A 388 -25.49 29.57 -0.44
C ALA A 388 -24.52 29.97 -1.54
N GLY A 389 -24.46 29.19 -2.62
CA GLY A 389 -23.76 29.61 -3.82
C GLY A 389 -24.35 30.93 -4.32
N VAL A 390 -23.53 31.99 -4.36
CA VAL A 390 -23.98 33.35 -4.68
C VAL A 390 -23.98 33.59 -6.18
N ALA A 391 -23.07 32.95 -6.90
CA ALA A 391 -23.00 32.99 -8.37
C ALA A 391 -23.68 31.77 -8.99
N ALA A 392 -24.09 31.92 -10.27
CA ALA A 392 -24.67 30.83 -11.03
C ALA A 392 -23.70 29.64 -11.15
N GLY A 393 -24.16 28.47 -10.68
CA GLY A 393 -23.40 27.23 -10.71
C GLY A 393 -22.39 27.05 -9.57
N ASP A 394 -22.33 27.98 -8.60
CA ASP A 394 -21.59 27.78 -7.35
C ASP A 394 -22.34 26.73 -6.51
N PRO A 395 -21.71 25.58 -6.19
CA PRO A 395 -22.37 24.51 -5.46
C PRO A 395 -22.50 24.81 -3.95
N GLY A 396 -21.90 25.90 -3.47
CA GLY A 396 -22.06 26.43 -2.11
C GLY A 396 -21.21 25.71 -1.05
N CYS A 397 -21.22 26.30 0.15
CA CYS A 397 -20.56 25.74 1.31
C CYS A 397 -21.35 26.03 2.59
N ALA A 398 -22.12 25.05 3.07
CA ALA A 398 -22.95 25.17 4.27
C ALA A 398 -22.13 25.32 5.58
N LEU A 399 -20.81 25.14 5.52
CA LEU A 399 -19.90 25.40 6.63
C LEU A 399 -19.49 26.88 6.62
N GLU A 400 -19.97 27.64 7.60
CA GLU A 400 -19.45 28.98 7.85
C GLU A 400 -17.98 28.89 8.27
N THR A 401 -17.11 29.38 7.41
CA THR A 401 -15.66 29.38 7.59
C THR A 401 -15.19 30.81 7.47
N THR A 402 -14.44 31.26 8.46
CA THR A 402 -13.79 32.58 8.44
C THR A 402 -12.32 32.38 8.14
N PHE A 403 -11.78 33.21 7.25
CA PHE A 403 -10.37 33.28 6.93
C PHE A 403 -9.80 34.64 7.33
N SER A 404 -8.70 34.63 8.07
CA SER A 404 -8.04 35.82 8.60
C SER A 404 -6.66 36.04 8.00
N PHE A 405 -6.49 37.20 7.36
CA PHE A 405 -5.21 37.62 6.77
C PHE A 405 -4.35 38.45 7.72
N GLY A 406 -4.88 38.81 8.90
CA GLY A 406 -4.21 39.78 9.77
C GLY A 406 -4.11 41.17 9.11
N PRO A 407 -3.16 42.02 9.54
CA PRO A 407 -2.96 43.34 8.94
C PRO A 407 -2.36 43.22 7.54
N LEU A 408 -3.00 43.85 6.56
CA LEU A 408 -2.50 43.89 5.19
C LEU A 408 -1.17 44.67 5.10
N PRO A 409 -0.26 44.29 4.18
CA PRO A 409 0.99 45.01 3.97
C PRO A 409 0.80 46.51 3.71
N ALA A 410 1.81 47.32 4.02
CA ALA A 410 1.79 48.78 3.87
C ALA A 410 1.80 49.28 2.39
N GLY A 411 1.54 48.41 1.42
CA GLY A 411 1.53 48.71 -0.01
C GLY A 411 0.20 49.29 -0.51
N PRO A 412 0.14 49.78 -1.77
CA PRO A 412 -1.09 50.31 -2.37
C PRO A 412 -2.16 49.24 -2.56
N SER A 413 -1.75 47.97 -2.65
CA SER A 413 -2.62 46.81 -2.75
C SER A 413 -1.97 45.56 -2.15
N ALA A 414 -2.81 44.57 -1.84
CA ALA A 414 -2.43 43.25 -1.37
C ALA A 414 -3.11 42.17 -2.22
N GLN A 415 -2.35 41.17 -2.65
CA GLN A 415 -2.87 40.01 -3.37
C GLN A 415 -3.19 38.90 -2.37
N LEU A 416 -4.40 38.37 -2.42
CA LEU A 416 -4.93 37.42 -1.46
C LEU A 416 -5.34 36.14 -2.18
N GLY A 417 -5.00 35.01 -1.58
CA GLY A 417 -5.44 33.69 -2.01
C GLY A 417 -6.48 33.13 -1.06
N LEU A 418 -7.59 32.66 -1.61
CA LEU A 418 -8.65 31.96 -0.88
C LEU A 418 -8.99 30.65 -1.59
N PRO A 419 -9.57 29.68 -0.88
CA PRO A 419 -10.23 28.53 -1.51
C PRO A 419 -11.27 28.97 -2.54
N PHE A 420 -11.69 28.05 -3.41
CA PHE A 420 -12.82 28.30 -4.29
C PHE A 420 -14.15 28.38 -3.51
N GLY A 421 -15.09 29.17 -4.02
CA GLY A 421 -16.37 29.46 -3.38
C GLY A 421 -16.66 30.96 -3.27
N SER A 422 -17.72 31.29 -2.53
CA SER A 422 -18.18 32.66 -2.32
C SER A 422 -17.83 33.16 -0.92
N PHE A 423 -17.30 34.38 -0.82
CA PHE A 423 -16.81 34.99 0.42
C PHE A 423 -17.24 36.45 0.55
N ALA A 424 -17.79 36.83 1.70
CA ALA A 424 -17.98 38.24 2.07
C ALA A 424 -16.70 38.76 2.73
N LEU A 425 -16.17 39.87 2.21
CA LEU A 425 -14.95 40.49 2.72
C LEU A 425 -15.26 41.63 3.69
N PHE A 426 -14.58 41.62 4.83
CA PHE A 426 -14.68 42.65 5.86
C PHE A 426 -13.29 43.18 6.22
N SER A 427 -13.24 44.46 6.59
CA SER A 427 -12.05 45.16 7.02
C SER A 427 -12.24 45.88 8.36
N GLY A 428 -11.14 46.16 9.07
CA GLY A 428 -11.16 46.90 10.33
C GLY A 428 -9.78 47.26 10.84
N ALA A 429 -9.70 48.18 11.80
CA ALA A 429 -8.43 48.66 12.35
C ALA A 429 -7.73 47.63 13.25
N SER A 430 -8.47 46.61 13.72
CA SER A 430 -7.98 45.51 14.54
C SER A 430 -8.75 44.23 14.22
N SER A 431 -8.21 43.07 14.62
CA SER A 431 -8.89 41.78 14.48
C SER A 431 -10.28 41.74 15.13
N ALA A 432 -10.51 42.51 16.18
CA ALA A 432 -11.79 42.59 16.89
C ALA A 432 -12.82 43.54 16.24
N THR A 433 -12.40 44.37 15.29
CA THR A 433 -13.24 45.41 14.65
C THR A 433 -13.38 45.21 13.15
N THR A 434 -13.08 44.02 12.64
CA THR A 434 -13.18 43.66 11.22
C THR A 434 -14.62 43.42 10.79
N ILE A 435 -15.42 44.49 10.79
CA ILE A 435 -16.88 44.44 10.52
C ILE A 435 -17.30 45.32 9.34
N ALA A 436 -16.41 46.16 8.80
CA ALA A 436 -16.74 47.06 7.69
C ALA A 436 -16.66 46.29 6.35
N PRO A 437 -17.77 46.15 5.60
CA PRO A 437 -17.75 45.46 4.31
C PRO A 437 -16.76 46.14 3.35
N VAL A 438 -15.93 45.34 2.68
CA VAL A 438 -14.99 45.89 1.68
C VAL A 438 -15.76 46.29 0.42
N PRO A 439 -15.66 47.54 -0.04
CA PRO A 439 -16.36 47.98 -1.25
C PRO A 439 -15.86 47.26 -2.50
N ALA A 440 -16.77 46.94 -3.44
CA ALA A 440 -16.43 46.32 -4.72
C ALA A 440 -15.33 47.07 -5.50
N ALA A 441 -15.30 48.41 -5.41
CA ALA A 441 -14.30 49.26 -6.07
C ALA A 441 -12.86 49.00 -5.59
N ASN A 442 -12.69 48.40 -4.41
CA ASN A 442 -11.40 48.07 -3.84
C ASN A 442 -10.91 46.67 -4.25
N LEU A 443 -11.74 45.90 -4.97
CA LEU A 443 -11.52 44.49 -5.28
C LEU A 443 -11.29 44.29 -6.77
N VAL A 444 -10.25 43.52 -7.12
CA VAL A 444 -9.96 43.10 -8.50
C VAL A 444 -9.65 41.62 -8.51
N LEU A 445 -10.39 40.83 -9.29
CA LEU A 445 -10.11 39.41 -9.44
C LEU A 445 -8.90 39.18 -10.36
N LEU A 446 -7.97 38.31 -9.94
CA LEU A 446 -6.85 37.85 -10.77
C LEU A 446 -7.12 36.47 -11.38
N THR A 447 -8.03 35.70 -10.77
CA THR A 447 -8.55 34.42 -11.30
C THR A 447 -10.01 34.57 -11.71
N ARG A 448 -10.59 33.58 -12.39
CA ARG A 448 -12.01 33.59 -12.76
C ARG A 448 -12.90 33.77 -11.52
N GLY A 449 -13.96 34.56 -11.68
CA GLY A 449 -14.93 34.82 -10.62
C GLY A 449 -15.86 35.99 -10.92
N SER A 450 -16.58 36.43 -9.90
CA SER A 450 -17.43 37.63 -9.94
C SER A 450 -17.37 38.40 -8.63
N ILE A 451 -17.65 39.72 -8.68
CA ILE A 451 -17.77 40.58 -7.51
C ILE A 451 -19.19 41.16 -7.48
N ALA A 452 -19.88 41.02 -6.34
CA ALA A 452 -21.19 41.59 -6.09
C ALA A 452 -21.21 42.25 -4.69
N GLY A 453 -21.11 43.59 -4.66
CA GLY A 453 -20.95 44.30 -3.38
C GLY A 453 -19.63 43.93 -2.69
N SER A 454 -19.71 43.47 -1.44
CA SER A 454 -18.55 42.97 -0.69
C SER A 454 -18.33 41.46 -0.83
N VAL A 455 -19.14 40.78 -1.65
CA VAL A 455 -19.03 39.34 -1.89
C VAL A 455 -18.22 39.09 -3.15
N VAL A 456 -17.21 38.22 -3.03
CA VAL A 456 -16.43 37.69 -4.14
C VAL A 456 -16.77 36.23 -4.33
N THR A 457 -17.00 35.80 -5.56
CA THR A 457 -17.09 34.38 -5.93
C THR A 457 -15.86 34.01 -6.72
N LEU A 458 -15.13 33.01 -6.23
CA LEU A 458 -13.88 32.50 -6.79
C LEU A 458 -14.17 31.17 -7.47
N ASP A 459 -14.07 31.16 -8.80
CA ASP A 459 -14.60 30.10 -9.66
C ASP A 459 -13.45 29.25 -10.23
N PRO A 460 -13.43 27.93 -9.95
CA PRO A 460 -12.37 27.02 -10.39
C PRO A 460 -12.56 26.49 -11.80
N ARG A 461 -13.70 26.72 -12.45
CA ARG A 461 -13.99 26.17 -13.78
C ARG A 461 -12.92 26.63 -14.75
N LEU A 462 -12.63 25.85 -15.78
CA LEU A 462 -11.71 26.19 -16.88
C LEU A 462 -12.39 25.98 -18.22
N VAL A 463 -12.07 26.80 -19.23
CA VAL A 463 -12.55 26.52 -20.60
C VAL A 463 -11.80 25.28 -21.08
N VAL A 464 -12.53 24.23 -21.42
CA VAL A 464 -11.92 23.06 -22.04
C VAL A 464 -11.53 23.47 -23.45
N ALA A 465 -10.23 23.60 -23.71
CA ALA A 465 -9.76 23.79 -25.08
C ALA A 465 -10.17 22.55 -25.90
N PRO A 466 -10.77 22.74 -27.09
CA PRO A 466 -11.27 21.63 -27.92
C PRO A 466 -10.17 20.67 -28.39
#